data_AF-A0A1R1I463-F1
#
_entry.id   AF-A0A1R1I463-F1
#
_cell.length_a   1.000
_cell.length_b   1.000
_cell.length_c   1.000
_cell.angle_alpha   90.00
_cell.angle_beta   90.00
_cell.angle_gamma   90.00
#
_symmetry.space_group_name_H-M   'P 1'
#
loop_
_entity.id
_entity.type
_entity.pdbx_description
1 polymer ?
#
loop_
_entity_poly.entity_id
_entity_poly.type
_entity_poly.pdbx_seq_one_letter_code
_entity_poly.pdbx_strand_id
1 'polypeptide(L)'
;MSAALALGHRVWSTVRIVWAAPFAVRFRGVLQAMLAALLLVALISWNPADPSWNAASSQAPTNWLGGAGATFADLIMQSLGLAAWPAVLLLIAFGLAVAIGDALQHRLQPTPFKIFCAVAGVLLLSAALSAPVAPAKWPLAAGMGGLWGDAVTGLAANGLGALKIPGARIILGVLFVILALWSLAYTVGLRLRDFTDTAGWAAQKGAEARAARPAKTAKSGKAPRAAAEPAAPARKPRHRLPDAEEMEADGPLAAPMQPQAAFAPAADASDDADAYADEADAYTPPWED
;
A
#
# COMPACT_ATOMS: atom_id res chain seq x y z
N MET A 1 17.10 59.56 18.11
CA MET A 1 17.27 58.26 17.39
C MET A 1 18.74 58.11 17.02
N SER A 2 19.41 57.05 17.48
CA SER A 2 20.82 56.79 17.13
C SER A 2 20.98 56.54 15.63
N ALA A 3 22.07 57.03 15.02
CA ALA A 3 22.37 56.83 13.59
C ALA A 3 22.37 55.34 13.18
N ALA A 4 22.77 54.45 14.11
CA ALA A 4 22.73 53.00 13.91
C ALA A 4 21.30 52.46 13.73
N LEU A 5 20.32 52.98 14.48
CA LEU A 5 18.90 52.59 14.34
C LEU A 5 18.32 53.09 13.01
N ALA A 6 18.68 54.30 12.59
CA ALA A 6 18.25 54.83 11.30
C ALA A 6 18.81 54.03 10.11
N LEU A 7 20.08 53.60 10.20
CA LEU A 7 20.70 52.75 9.19
C LEU A 7 20.05 51.36 9.14
N GLY A 8 19.80 50.76 10.31
CA GLY A 8 19.13 49.46 10.43
C GLY A 8 17.71 49.47 9.84
N HIS A 9 16.92 50.50 10.11
CA HIS A 9 15.59 50.65 9.52
C HIS A 9 15.63 50.78 7.99
N ARG A 10 16.60 51.51 7.43
CA ARG A 10 16.77 51.64 5.98
C ARG A 10 17.14 50.31 5.35
N VAL A 11 18.15 49.62 5.88
CA VAL A 11 18.55 48.28 5.39
C VAL A 11 17.37 47.32 5.43
N TRP A 12 16.62 47.28 6.53
CA TRP A 12 15.44 46.43 6.67
C TRP A 12 14.35 46.74 5.64
N SER A 13 14.07 48.01 5.39
CA SER A 13 13.10 48.42 4.37
C SER A 13 13.54 48.01 2.96
N THR A 14 14.82 48.21 2.62
CA THR A 14 15.37 47.84 1.31
C THR A 14 15.28 46.33 1.10
N VAL A 15 15.67 45.53 2.11
CA VAL A 15 15.57 44.07 2.07
C VAL A 15 14.11 43.64 1.86
N ARG A 16 13.15 44.24 2.57
CA ARG A 16 11.72 43.93 2.40
C ARG A 16 11.20 44.27 1.00
N ILE A 17 11.60 45.40 0.45
CA ILE A 17 11.19 45.82 -0.90
C ILE A 17 11.75 44.84 -1.94
N VAL A 18 13.03 44.48 -1.84
CA VAL A 18 13.66 43.50 -2.74
C VAL A 18 13.00 42.13 -2.59
N TRP A 19 12.70 41.70 -1.36
CA TRP A 19 12.04 40.43 -1.11
C TRP A 19 10.60 40.37 -1.62
N ALA A 20 9.90 41.51 -1.62
CA ALA A 20 8.55 41.63 -2.15
C ALA A 20 8.52 41.83 -3.68
N ALA A 21 9.67 42.06 -4.32
CA ALA A 21 9.73 42.28 -5.75
C ALA A 21 9.22 41.06 -6.54
N PRO A 22 8.53 41.24 -7.69
CA PRO A 22 7.95 40.14 -8.45
C PRO A 22 8.96 39.06 -8.86
N PHE A 23 10.19 39.45 -9.21
CA PHE A 23 11.24 38.49 -9.58
C PHE A 23 11.66 37.62 -8.39
N ALA A 24 11.80 38.20 -7.19
CA ALA A 24 12.17 37.48 -5.97
C ALA A 24 11.08 36.51 -5.56
N VAL A 25 9.81 36.93 -5.69
CA VAL A 25 8.63 36.10 -5.46
C VAL A 25 8.57 34.91 -6.43
N ARG A 26 8.81 35.14 -7.72
CA ARG A 26 8.83 34.04 -8.70
C ARG A 26 10.00 33.09 -8.44
N PHE A 27 11.19 33.64 -8.16
CA PHE A 27 12.38 32.85 -7.86
C PHE A 27 12.17 31.92 -6.65
N ARG A 28 11.63 32.42 -5.53
CA ARG A 28 11.32 31.56 -4.37
C ARG A 28 10.29 30.48 -4.70
N GLY A 29 9.32 30.78 -5.56
CA GLY A 29 8.33 29.80 -6.00
C GLY A 29 8.96 28.67 -6.82
N VAL A 30 9.79 29.02 -7.80
CA VAL A 30 10.54 28.05 -8.61
C VAL A 30 11.47 27.21 -7.74
N LEU A 31 12.24 27.87 -6.86
CA LEU A 31 13.15 27.19 -5.95
C LEU A 31 12.42 26.20 -5.04
N GLN A 32 11.30 26.62 -4.44
CA GLN A 32 10.46 25.75 -3.62
C GLN A 32 9.94 24.54 -4.43
N ALA A 33 9.38 24.77 -5.62
CA ALA A 33 8.86 23.70 -6.47
C ALA A 33 9.96 22.71 -6.88
N MET A 34 11.15 23.22 -7.22
CA MET A 34 12.31 22.41 -7.59
C MET A 34 12.79 21.55 -6.41
N LEU A 35 12.95 22.14 -5.22
CA LEU A 35 13.35 21.40 -4.01
C LEU A 35 12.30 20.34 -3.62
N ALA A 36 11.01 20.68 -3.72
CA ALA A 36 9.94 19.74 -3.44
C ALA A 36 9.86 18.61 -4.49
N ALA A 37 10.17 18.89 -5.76
CA ALA A 37 10.28 17.87 -6.81
C ALA A 37 11.46 16.93 -6.57
N LEU A 38 12.62 17.44 -6.15
CA LEU A 38 13.75 16.60 -5.73
C LEU A 38 13.38 15.74 -4.52
N LEU A 39 12.67 16.31 -3.55
CA LEU A 39 12.17 15.56 -2.40
C LEU A 39 11.17 14.47 -2.82
N LEU A 40 10.32 14.73 -3.82
CA LEU A 40 9.41 13.72 -4.37
C LEU A 40 10.18 12.57 -5.03
N VAL A 41 11.23 12.89 -5.79
CA VAL A 41 12.11 11.88 -6.41
C VAL A 41 12.81 11.04 -5.34
N ALA A 42 13.29 11.68 -4.27
CA ALA A 42 13.84 10.98 -3.12
C ALA A 42 12.78 10.09 -2.44
N LEU A 43 11.55 10.56 -2.29
CA LEU A 43 10.45 9.81 -1.67
C LEU A 43 10.02 8.60 -2.51
N ILE A 44 9.99 8.74 -3.84
CA ILE A 44 9.68 7.65 -4.78
C ILE A 44 10.73 6.53 -4.69
N SER A 45 11.99 6.89 -4.55
CA SER A 45 13.11 5.95 -4.39
C SER A 45 13.46 5.68 -2.93
N TRP A 46 12.53 5.93 -2.00
CA TRP A 46 12.77 5.71 -0.58
C TRP A 46 12.88 4.22 -0.26
N ASN A 47 13.92 3.87 0.49
CA ASN A 47 14.16 2.53 1.00
C ASN A 47 14.48 2.62 2.50
N PRO A 48 13.72 1.94 3.38
CA PRO A 48 13.95 1.96 4.83
C PRO A 48 15.29 1.33 5.25
N ALA A 49 15.96 0.57 4.37
CA ALA A 49 17.28 0.00 4.63
C ALA A 49 18.45 0.91 4.21
N ASP A 50 18.17 2.05 3.56
CA ASP A 50 19.22 3.01 3.19
C ASP A 50 19.82 3.67 4.45
N PRO A 51 21.12 4.01 4.44
CA PRO A 51 21.74 4.74 5.55
C PRO A 51 21.10 6.13 5.69
N SER A 52 20.63 6.43 6.90
CA SER A 52 20.03 7.72 7.27
C SER A 52 20.43 8.10 8.70
N TRP A 53 19.98 9.26 9.17
CA TRP A 53 20.18 9.65 10.58
C TRP A 53 19.47 8.74 11.57
N ASN A 54 18.40 8.04 11.14
CA ASN A 54 17.62 7.16 12.00
C ASN A 54 17.79 5.67 11.65
N ALA A 55 18.47 5.36 10.55
CA ALA A 55 18.77 4.01 10.11
C ALA A 55 20.28 3.83 9.88
N ALA A 56 20.93 3.12 10.79
CA ALA A 56 22.32 2.71 10.61
C ALA A 56 22.38 1.53 9.61
N SER A 57 23.05 1.73 8.48
CA SER A 57 23.21 0.73 7.43
C SER A 57 24.64 0.71 6.91
N SER A 58 25.14 -0.49 6.62
CA SER A 58 26.45 -0.70 5.96
C SER A 58 26.35 -0.73 4.43
N GLN A 59 25.13 -0.66 3.89
CA GLN A 59 24.89 -0.67 2.45
C GLN A 59 25.10 0.72 1.84
N ALA A 60 25.46 0.75 0.55
CA ALA A 60 25.47 1.99 -0.21
C ALA A 60 24.03 2.52 -0.37
N PRO A 61 23.80 3.85 -0.35
CA PRO A 61 22.47 4.42 -0.55
C PRO A 61 21.87 4.00 -1.90
N THR A 62 20.64 3.44 -1.87
CA THR A 62 19.91 3.04 -3.08
C THR A 62 19.01 4.15 -3.64
N ASN A 63 18.74 5.19 -2.85
CA ASN A 63 18.00 6.38 -3.27
C ASN A 63 18.62 7.04 -4.51
N TRP A 64 17.77 7.52 -5.43
CA TRP A 64 18.24 8.10 -6.70
C TRP A 64 19.01 9.41 -6.52
N LEU A 65 18.82 10.12 -5.40
CA LEU A 65 19.58 11.32 -5.05
C LEU A 65 20.74 11.02 -4.07
N GLY A 66 21.10 9.74 -3.89
CA GLY A 66 22.16 9.29 -3.00
C GLY A 66 21.82 9.46 -1.51
N GLY A 67 22.85 9.49 -0.66
CA GLY A 67 22.67 9.50 0.80
C GLY A 67 21.90 10.69 1.35
N ALA A 68 22.03 11.88 0.73
CA ALA A 68 21.24 13.04 1.11
C ALA A 68 19.74 12.81 0.83
N GLY A 69 19.41 12.29 -0.36
CA GLY A 69 18.04 11.92 -0.72
C GLY A 69 17.44 10.90 0.24
N ALA A 70 18.18 9.83 0.53
CA ALA A 70 17.78 8.81 1.50
C ALA A 70 17.45 9.43 2.86
N THR A 71 18.32 10.31 3.37
CA THR A 71 18.14 10.98 4.67
C THR A 71 16.89 11.86 4.70
N PHE A 72 16.66 12.68 3.67
CA PHE A 72 15.48 13.56 3.64
C PHE A 72 14.17 12.78 3.44
N ALA A 73 14.17 11.76 2.58
CA ALA A 73 13.00 10.92 2.37
C ALA A 73 12.63 10.15 3.65
N ASP A 74 13.63 9.61 4.35
CA ASP A 74 13.44 8.91 5.62
C ASP A 74 12.91 9.83 6.72
N LEU A 75 13.48 11.04 6.86
CA LEU A 75 13.01 12.02 7.83
C LEU A 75 11.53 12.39 7.62
N ILE A 76 11.13 12.61 6.37
CA ILE A 76 9.75 12.98 6.01
C ILE A 76 8.79 11.80 6.21
N MET A 77 9.19 10.58 5.80
CA MET A 77 8.40 9.36 6.04
C MET A 77 8.21 9.08 7.53
N GLN A 78 9.24 9.27 8.35
CA GLN A 78 9.11 9.08 9.80
C GLN A 78 8.27 10.16 10.45
N SER A 79 8.36 11.40 9.96
CA SER A 79 7.58 12.52 10.51
C SER A 79 6.09 12.38 10.22
N LEU A 80 5.74 12.15 8.95
CA LEU A 80 4.36 12.27 8.45
C LEU A 80 3.76 10.94 7.95
N GLY A 81 4.54 9.87 7.87
CA GLY A 81 4.11 8.60 7.31
C GLY A 81 3.60 8.76 5.88
N LEU A 82 2.49 8.12 5.55
CA LEU A 82 1.88 8.20 4.22
C LEU A 82 1.35 9.60 3.88
N ALA A 83 1.15 10.50 4.85
CA ALA A 83 0.78 11.89 4.57
C ALA A 83 1.94 12.71 3.98
N ALA A 84 3.17 12.19 3.99
CA ALA A 84 4.32 12.77 3.30
C ALA A 84 4.04 13.03 1.80
N TRP A 85 3.36 12.10 1.13
CA TRP A 85 3.06 12.18 -0.30
C TRP A 85 2.23 13.42 -0.67
N PRO A 86 1.01 13.61 -0.13
CA PRO A 86 0.23 14.81 -0.41
C PRO A 86 0.91 16.09 0.11
N ALA A 87 1.70 16.01 1.19
CA ALA A 87 2.47 17.17 1.68
C ALA A 87 3.48 17.67 0.64
N VAL A 88 4.28 16.77 0.07
CA VAL A 88 5.27 17.10 -0.96
C VAL A 88 4.59 17.59 -2.23
N LEU A 89 3.49 16.97 -2.65
CA LEU A 89 2.71 17.41 -3.81
C LEU A 89 2.14 18.83 -3.62
N LEU A 90 1.67 19.17 -2.43
CA LEU A 90 1.21 20.53 -2.11
C LEU A 90 2.35 21.55 -2.12
N LEU A 91 3.54 21.18 -1.63
CA LEU A 91 4.72 22.05 -1.71
C LEU A 91 5.10 22.38 -3.16
N ILE A 92 5.05 21.38 -4.05
CA ILE A 92 5.24 21.56 -5.50
C ILE A 92 4.15 22.49 -6.06
N ALA A 93 2.88 22.19 -5.80
CA ALA A 93 1.75 22.94 -6.32
C ALA A 93 1.78 24.42 -5.89
N PHE A 94 2.09 24.69 -4.62
CA PHE A 94 2.24 26.06 -4.11
C PHE A 94 3.46 26.77 -4.66
N GLY A 95 4.59 26.07 -4.80
CA GLY A 95 5.79 26.64 -5.40
C GLY A 95 5.53 27.07 -6.83
N LEU A 96 4.88 26.20 -7.61
CA LEU A 96 4.51 26.48 -8.98
C LEU A 96 3.45 27.60 -9.09
N ALA A 97 2.45 27.61 -8.22
CA ALA A 97 1.46 28.70 -8.17
C ALA A 97 2.10 30.07 -7.90
N VAL A 98 3.08 30.11 -7.00
CA VAL A 98 3.86 31.32 -6.71
C VAL A 98 4.76 31.71 -7.90
N ALA A 99 5.40 30.72 -8.53
CA ALA A 99 6.30 30.94 -9.67
C ALA A 99 5.56 31.51 -10.89
N ILE A 100 4.36 30.97 -11.18
CA ILE A 100 3.52 31.38 -12.30
C ILE A 100 2.82 32.72 -11.98
N GLY A 101 2.50 32.99 -10.71
CA GLY A 101 1.86 34.23 -10.29
C GLY A 101 0.43 34.34 -10.81
N ASP A 102 0.05 35.52 -11.30
CA ASP A 102 -1.33 35.84 -11.72
C ASP A 102 -1.81 35.11 -12.98
N ALA A 103 -0.89 34.45 -13.71
CA ALA A 103 -1.26 33.64 -14.87
C ALA A 103 -1.99 32.34 -14.48
N LEU A 104 -1.82 31.86 -13.23
CA LEU A 104 -2.62 30.76 -12.70
C LEU A 104 -3.88 31.34 -12.05
N GLN A 105 -5.04 30.72 -12.30
CA GLN A 105 -6.28 31.11 -11.61
C GLN A 105 -6.02 31.26 -10.10
N HIS A 106 -6.58 32.30 -9.47
CA HIS A 106 -6.43 32.64 -8.03
C HIS A 106 -6.75 31.48 -7.04
N ARG A 107 -7.21 30.33 -7.55
CA ARG A 107 -7.58 29.13 -6.80
C ARG A 107 -6.40 28.42 -6.15
N LEU A 108 -5.20 28.43 -6.74
CA LEU A 108 -4.01 27.78 -6.15
C LEU A 108 -3.05 28.77 -5.48
N GLN A 109 -3.34 30.08 -5.54
CA GLN A 109 -2.54 31.10 -4.87
C GLN A 109 -2.52 30.84 -3.35
N PRO A 110 -1.32 30.64 -2.75
CA PRO A 110 -1.19 30.31 -1.33
C PRO A 110 -1.43 31.55 -0.48
N THR A 111 -2.64 31.66 0.06
CA THR A 111 -2.97 32.64 1.10
C THR A 111 -2.55 32.10 2.47
N PRO A 112 -2.31 32.94 3.50
CA PRO A 112 -1.93 32.47 4.83
C PRO A 112 -2.90 31.43 5.39
N PHE A 113 -4.20 31.62 5.18
CA PHE A 113 -5.22 30.66 5.62
C PHE A 113 -5.18 29.34 4.82
N LYS A 114 -4.90 29.37 3.51
CA LYS A 114 -4.70 28.12 2.74
C LYS A 114 -3.44 27.38 3.16
N ILE A 115 -2.36 28.09 3.48
CA ILE A 115 -1.15 27.46 4.01
C ILE A 115 -1.46 26.79 5.36
N PHE A 116 -2.20 27.47 6.23
CA PHE A 116 -2.68 26.87 7.47
C PHE A 116 -3.54 25.63 7.22
N CYS A 117 -4.53 25.69 6.32
CA CYS A 117 -5.34 24.53 5.95
C CYS A 117 -4.52 23.40 5.32
N ALA A 118 -3.48 23.71 4.55
CA ALA A 118 -2.58 22.71 3.98
C ALA A 118 -1.84 21.95 5.09
N VAL A 119 -1.22 22.69 6.00
CA VAL A 119 -0.45 22.13 7.13
C VAL A 119 -1.36 21.35 8.06
N ALA A 120 -2.49 21.95 8.48
CA ALA A 120 -3.48 21.29 9.33
C ALA A 120 -4.08 20.06 8.65
N GLY A 121 -4.41 20.14 7.35
CA GLY A 121 -4.96 19.04 6.58
C GLY A 121 -3.99 17.86 6.45
N VAL A 122 -2.70 18.13 6.20
CA VAL A 122 -1.65 17.10 6.18
C VAL A 122 -1.46 16.46 7.56
N LEU A 123 -1.42 17.27 8.64
CA LEU A 123 -1.30 16.75 10.00
C LEU A 123 -2.52 15.93 10.42
N LEU A 124 -3.72 16.35 10.06
CA LEU A 124 -4.95 15.60 10.31
C LEU A 124 -4.98 14.32 9.47
N LEU A 125 -4.49 14.33 8.24
CA LEU A 125 -4.37 13.12 7.42
C LEU A 125 -3.37 12.14 8.05
N SER A 126 -2.23 12.65 8.48
CA SER A 126 -1.22 11.89 9.25
C SER A 126 -1.87 11.27 10.50
N ALA A 127 -2.60 12.05 11.31
CA ALA A 127 -3.33 11.52 12.47
C ALA A 127 -4.37 10.45 12.08
N ALA A 128 -5.17 10.70 11.04
CA ALA A 128 -6.14 9.74 10.53
C ALA A 128 -5.49 8.39 10.15
N LEU A 129 -4.30 8.42 9.54
CA LEU A 129 -3.55 7.23 9.15
C LEU A 129 -2.95 6.48 10.34
N SER A 130 -2.76 7.14 11.48
CA SER A 130 -2.31 6.52 12.74
C SER A 130 -3.44 5.91 13.57
N ALA A 131 -4.71 6.21 13.25
CA ALA A 131 -5.85 5.61 13.94
C ALA A 131 -6.00 4.08 13.76
N PRO A 132 -5.87 3.51 12.54
CA PRO A 132 -5.87 2.06 12.35
C PRO A 132 -4.57 1.41 12.85
N VAL A 133 -4.66 0.10 13.16
CA VAL A 133 -3.47 -0.70 13.48
C VAL A 133 -2.61 -0.84 12.23
N ALA A 134 -1.31 -0.58 12.37
CA ALA A 134 -0.36 -0.73 11.28
C ALA A 134 -0.29 -2.20 10.80
N PRO A 135 -0.20 -2.45 9.48
CA PRO A 135 0.00 -3.79 8.95
C PRO A 135 1.26 -4.46 9.51
N ALA A 136 1.27 -5.79 9.62
CA ALA A 136 2.42 -6.55 10.14
C ALA A 136 3.73 -6.34 9.36
N LYS A 137 3.65 -5.92 8.10
CA LYS A 137 4.81 -5.64 7.23
C LYS A 137 5.11 -4.14 7.08
N TRP A 138 4.64 -3.30 8.01
CA TRP A 138 4.94 -1.88 7.97
C TRP A 138 6.43 -1.63 8.30
N PRO A 139 7.18 -0.91 7.44
CA PRO A 139 8.63 -0.83 7.59
C PRO A 139 9.13 0.14 8.67
N LEU A 140 8.31 1.10 9.10
CA LEU A 140 8.71 2.09 10.10
C LEU A 140 8.32 1.63 11.50
N ALA A 141 9.12 2.04 12.50
CA ALA A 141 8.74 1.91 13.91
C ALA A 141 7.52 2.79 14.26
N ALA A 142 7.40 3.96 13.64
CA ALA A 142 6.21 4.80 13.71
C ALA A 142 5.07 4.19 12.89
N GLY A 143 3.82 4.48 13.27
CA GLY A 143 2.63 4.05 12.54
C GLY A 143 2.54 4.62 11.12
N MET A 144 1.47 4.27 10.40
CA MET A 144 1.27 4.73 9.02
C MET A 144 1.12 6.25 8.89
N GLY A 145 0.78 6.94 9.99
CA GLY A 145 0.77 8.40 10.07
C GLY A 145 2.08 9.03 10.50
N GLY A 146 3.12 8.26 10.78
CA GLY A 146 4.39 8.77 11.30
C GLY A 146 4.29 9.34 12.72
N LEU A 147 5.39 9.93 13.19
CA LEU A 147 5.55 10.46 14.54
C LEU A 147 4.45 11.47 14.91
N TRP A 148 4.17 12.44 14.03
CA TRP A 148 3.20 13.48 14.31
C TRP A 148 1.77 12.94 14.32
N GLY A 149 1.46 11.99 13.46
CA GLY A 149 0.15 11.33 13.42
C GLY A 149 -0.11 10.51 14.67
N ASP A 150 0.90 9.74 15.10
CA ASP A 150 0.84 8.95 16.32
C ASP A 150 0.72 9.84 17.56
N ALA A 151 1.42 10.97 17.60
CA ALA A 151 1.33 11.94 18.69
C ALA A 151 -0.07 12.57 18.79
N VAL A 152 -0.61 13.09 17.68
CA VAL A 152 -1.94 13.72 17.67
C VAL A 152 -3.04 12.71 18.02
N THR A 153 -2.99 11.54 17.41
CA THR A 153 -3.98 10.47 17.64
C THR A 153 -3.87 9.91 19.03
N GLY A 154 -2.66 9.68 19.53
CA GLY A 154 -2.40 9.21 20.88
C GLY A 154 -2.92 10.18 21.94
N LEU A 155 -2.60 11.48 21.80
CA LEU A 155 -3.07 12.51 22.72
C LEU A 155 -4.60 12.61 22.74
N ALA A 156 -5.23 12.64 21.56
CA ALA A 156 -6.69 12.70 21.45
C ALA A 156 -7.36 11.43 21.99
N ALA A 157 -6.83 10.25 21.67
CA ALA A 157 -7.36 8.97 22.15
C ALA A 157 -7.21 8.82 23.66
N ASN A 158 -6.10 9.29 24.25
CA ASN A 158 -5.91 9.28 25.71
C ASN A 158 -6.93 10.17 26.41
N GLY A 159 -7.23 11.34 25.85
CA GLY A 159 -8.27 12.24 26.38
C GLY A 159 -9.67 11.61 26.36
N LEU A 160 -10.06 10.97 25.26
CA LEU A 160 -11.35 10.25 25.16
C LEU A 160 -11.36 8.96 25.99
N GLY A 161 -10.22 8.31 26.15
CA GLY A 161 -10.05 7.13 27.01
C GLY A 161 -10.29 7.45 28.48
N ALA A 162 -9.89 8.64 28.95
CA ALA A 162 -10.22 9.13 30.29
C ALA A 162 -11.74 9.28 30.50
N LEU A 163 -12.49 9.51 29.42
CA LEU A 163 -13.97 9.56 29.42
C LEU A 163 -14.62 8.18 29.23
N LYS A 164 -13.83 7.10 29.16
CA LYS A 164 -14.27 5.70 28.95
C LYS A 164 -15.11 5.49 27.68
N ILE A 165 -14.85 6.26 26.63
CA ILE A 165 -15.55 6.09 25.34
C ILE A 165 -14.95 4.89 24.58
N PRO A 166 -15.71 3.81 24.33
CA PRO A 166 -15.22 2.68 23.54
C PRO A 166 -15.00 3.11 22.08
N GLY A 167 -13.97 2.58 21.44
CA GLY A 167 -13.70 2.86 20.01
C GLY A 167 -13.19 4.27 19.71
N ALA A 168 -12.69 5.00 20.72
CA ALA A 168 -12.20 6.38 20.58
C ALA A 168 -11.25 6.59 19.38
N ARG A 169 -10.30 5.67 19.14
CA ARG A 169 -9.37 5.75 18.00
C ARG A 169 -10.07 5.73 16.64
N ILE A 170 -11.08 4.87 16.47
CA ILE A 170 -11.81 4.76 15.19
C ILE A 170 -12.63 6.02 14.96
N ILE A 171 -13.33 6.51 15.99
CA ILE A 171 -14.13 7.75 15.92
C ILE A 171 -13.24 8.93 15.55
N LEU A 172 -12.09 9.07 16.22
CA LEU A 172 -11.10 10.10 15.92
C LEU A 172 -10.52 9.96 14.51
N GLY A 173 -10.20 8.74 14.09
CA GLY A 173 -9.72 8.48 12.73
C GLY A 173 -10.70 8.97 11.67
N VAL A 174 -11.99 8.61 11.80
CA VAL A 174 -13.04 9.06 10.88
C VAL A 174 -13.18 10.58 10.89
N LEU A 175 -13.20 11.20 12.07
CA LEU A 175 -13.26 12.65 12.21
C LEU A 175 -12.05 13.33 11.54
N PHE A 176 -10.85 12.84 11.78
CA PHE A 176 -9.63 13.37 11.20
C PHE A 176 -9.60 13.21 9.67
N VAL A 177 -10.07 12.09 9.12
CA VAL A 177 -10.22 11.93 7.66
C VAL A 177 -11.13 13.02 7.10
N ILE A 178 -12.31 13.23 7.69
CA ILE A 178 -13.28 14.23 7.21
C ILE A 178 -12.66 15.63 7.22
N LEU A 179 -12.04 16.02 8.34
CA LEU A 179 -11.42 17.33 8.50
C LEU A 179 -10.19 17.50 7.59
N ALA A 180 -9.39 16.45 7.41
CA ALA A 180 -8.25 16.45 6.50
C ALA A 180 -8.69 16.64 5.06
N LEU A 181 -9.65 15.84 4.59
CA LEU A 181 -10.17 15.95 3.22
C LEU A 181 -10.79 17.32 2.97
N TRP A 182 -11.55 17.85 3.91
CA TRP A 182 -12.12 19.20 3.79
C TRP A 182 -11.02 20.27 3.70
N SER A 183 -10.02 20.20 4.58
CA SER A 183 -8.92 21.19 4.63
C SER A 183 -8.05 21.12 3.37
N LEU A 184 -7.72 19.92 2.90
CA LEU A 184 -6.94 19.69 1.68
C LEU A 184 -7.71 20.09 0.42
N ALA A 185 -9.02 19.80 0.36
CA ALA A 185 -9.86 20.23 -0.75
C ALA A 185 -9.96 21.77 -0.82
N TYR A 186 -10.14 22.42 0.33
CA TYR A 186 -10.12 23.89 0.42
C TYR A 186 -8.78 24.47 -0.04
N THR A 187 -7.68 23.82 0.35
CA THR A 187 -6.31 24.22 0.00
C THR A 187 -6.08 24.23 -1.50
N VAL A 188 -6.48 23.18 -2.20
CA VAL A 188 -6.39 23.06 -3.66
C VAL A 188 -7.43 23.94 -4.37
N GLY A 189 -8.47 24.37 -3.65
CA GLY A 189 -9.54 25.21 -4.18
C GLY A 189 -10.63 24.41 -4.90
N LEU A 190 -10.77 23.12 -4.58
CA LEU A 190 -11.82 22.24 -5.13
C LEU A 190 -13.20 22.77 -4.74
N ARG A 191 -14.09 22.86 -5.74
CA ARG A 191 -15.49 23.22 -5.59
C ARG A 191 -16.36 21.98 -5.73
N LEU A 192 -17.56 22.05 -5.13
CA LEU A 192 -18.57 20.99 -5.29
C LEU A 192 -18.95 20.76 -6.77
N ARG A 193 -18.84 21.81 -7.60
CA ARG A 193 -19.04 21.73 -9.06
C ARG A 193 -17.96 20.91 -9.77
N ASP A 194 -16.72 20.95 -9.30
CA ASP A 194 -15.63 20.16 -9.89
C ASP A 194 -15.88 18.66 -9.68
N PHE A 195 -16.50 18.28 -8.55
CA PHE A 195 -16.94 16.91 -8.30
C PHE A 195 -18.07 16.48 -9.22
N THR A 196 -19.08 17.34 -9.47
CA THR A 196 -20.16 17.01 -10.41
C THR A 196 -19.66 16.93 -11.84
N ASP A 197 -18.74 17.80 -12.24
CA ASP A 197 -18.15 17.82 -13.57
C ASP A 197 -17.26 16.58 -13.80
N THR A 198 -16.46 16.21 -12.78
CA THR A 198 -15.65 14.98 -12.81
C THR A 198 -16.53 13.73 -12.79
N ALA A 199 -17.59 13.70 -12.01
CA ALA A 199 -18.55 12.60 -11.98
C ALA A 199 -19.30 12.45 -13.31
N GLY A 200 -19.68 13.57 -13.93
CA GLY A 200 -20.29 13.60 -15.26
C GLY A 200 -19.33 13.08 -16.34
N TRP A 201 -18.08 13.55 -16.33
CA TRP A 201 -17.03 13.06 -17.23
C TRP A 201 -16.72 11.57 -17.03
N ALA A 202 -16.62 11.10 -15.78
CA ALA A 202 -16.38 9.70 -15.46
C ALA A 202 -17.57 8.81 -15.85
N ALA A 203 -18.80 9.29 -15.65
CA ALA A 203 -20.02 8.60 -16.11
C ALA A 203 -20.06 8.51 -17.64
N GLN A 204 -19.68 9.58 -18.34
CA GLN A 204 -19.59 9.60 -19.81
C GLN A 204 -18.51 8.63 -20.31
N LYS A 205 -17.31 8.67 -19.75
CA LYS A 205 -16.22 7.71 -20.08
C LYS A 205 -16.59 6.27 -19.75
N GLY A 206 -17.27 6.05 -18.63
CA GLY A 206 -17.80 4.74 -18.24
C GLY A 206 -18.88 4.24 -19.20
N ALA A 207 -19.74 5.12 -19.70
CA ALA A 207 -20.73 4.81 -20.73
C ALA A 207 -20.07 4.49 -22.08
N GLU A 208 -19.06 5.27 -22.50
CA GLU A 208 -18.24 5.02 -23.69
C GLU A 208 -17.52 3.67 -23.60
N ALA A 209 -16.89 3.36 -22.47
CA ALA A 209 -16.21 2.08 -22.26
C ALA A 209 -17.18 0.89 -22.24
N ARG A 210 -18.41 1.08 -21.73
CA ARG A 210 -19.47 0.07 -21.77
C ARG A 210 -20.03 -0.13 -23.18
N ALA A 211 -20.15 0.94 -23.98
CA ALA A 211 -20.59 0.90 -25.36
C ALA A 211 -19.53 0.30 -26.30
N ALA A 212 -18.24 0.56 -26.03
CA ALA A 212 -17.10 0.01 -26.76
C ALA A 212 -16.76 -1.43 -26.35
N ARG A 213 -17.38 -1.95 -25.27
CA ARG A 213 -17.22 -3.36 -24.90
C ARG A 213 -17.92 -4.20 -25.98
N PRO A 214 -17.19 -5.06 -26.71
CA PRO A 214 -17.82 -5.89 -27.72
C PRO A 214 -18.91 -6.71 -27.04
N ALA A 215 -20.12 -6.67 -27.60
CA ALA A 215 -21.19 -7.54 -27.18
C ALA A 215 -20.63 -8.96 -27.24
N LYS A 216 -20.46 -9.61 -26.08
CA LYS A 216 -20.24 -11.06 -26.06
C LYS A 216 -21.40 -11.62 -26.86
N THR A 217 -21.08 -12.16 -28.04
CA THR A 217 -22.01 -12.88 -28.90
C THR A 217 -22.87 -13.72 -27.98
N ALA A 218 -24.16 -13.36 -27.91
CA ALA A 218 -25.14 -14.17 -27.22
C ALA A 218 -24.92 -15.57 -27.78
N LYS A 219 -24.51 -16.51 -26.91
CA LYS A 219 -24.41 -17.91 -27.28
C LYS A 219 -25.76 -18.23 -27.92
N SER A 220 -25.69 -18.50 -29.24
CA SER A 220 -26.81 -18.95 -30.05
C SER A 220 -27.64 -19.90 -29.22
N GLY A 221 -28.95 -19.62 -29.17
CA GLY A 221 -29.91 -20.33 -28.38
C GLY A 221 -29.71 -21.83 -28.52
N LYS A 222 -29.58 -22.51 -27.38
CA LYS A 222 -29.72 -23.94 -27.32
C LYS A 222 -31.16 -24.22 -27.77
N ALA A 223 -31.33 -24.68 -29.02
CA ALA A 223 -32.61 -25.12 -29.52
C ALA A 223 -33.23 -26.12 -28.53
N PRO A 224 -34.55 -26.10 -28.28
CA PRO A 224 -35.16 -27.04 -27.37
C PRO A 224 -34.98 -28.44 -27.96
N ARG A 225 -34.19 -29.27 -27.27
CA ARG A 225 -34.03 -30.67 -27.63
C ARG A 225 -35.35 -31.37 -27.35
N ALA A 226 -36.11 -31.63 -28.41
CA ALA A 226 -37.27 -32.50 -28.37
C ALA A 226 -36.85 -33.86 -27.78
N ALA A 227 -37.69 -34.37 -26.89
CA ALA A 227 -37.54 -35.67 -26.26
C ALA A 227 -37.56 -36.77 -27.32
N ALA A 228 -36.60 -37.70 -27.24
CA ALA A 228 -36.65 -38.97 -27.93
C ALA A 228 -36.09 -40.06 -26.98
N GLU A 229 -36.87 -41.13 -26.87
CA GLU A 229 -36.74 -42.34 -26.05
C GLU A 229 -35.44 -43.16 -26.27
N PRO A 230 -35.13 -44.12 -25.38
CA PRO A 230 -33.85 -44.83 -25.36
C PRO A 230 -33.82 -46.01 -26.34
N ALA A 231 -32.70 -46.16 -27.07
CA ALA A 231 -32.42 -47.33 -27.91
C ALA A 231 -31.10 -48.01 -27.50
N ALA A 232 -31.12 -49.35 -27.55
CA ALA A 232 -30.22 -50.34 -26.96
C ALA A 232 -28.72 -50.29 -27.38
N PRO A 233 -27.79 -50.90 -26.60
CA PRO A 233 -26.36 -50.88 -26.90
C PRO A 233 -25.93 -51.86 -28.00
N ALA A 234 -25.09 -51.39 -28.92
CA ALA A 234 -24.49 -52.17 -30.01
C ALA A 234 -23.17 -52.87 -29.59
N ARG A 235 -23.01 -54.11 -30.04
CA ARG A 235 -21.90 -55.06 -29.80
C ARG A 235 -20.52 -54.59 -30.33
N LYS A 236 -19.45 -55.00 -29.65
CA LYS A 236 -18.03 -54.81 -30.06
C LYS A 236 -17.63 -55.66 -31.30
N PRO A 237 -16.76 -55.16 -32.20
CA PRO A 237 -16.24 -55.93 -33.34
C PRO A 237 -15.20 -56.99 -32.96
N ARG A 238 -15.18 -58.11 -33.69
CA ARG A 238 -14.23 -59.23 -33.52
C ARG A 238 -12.93 -59.04 -34.32
N HIS A 239 -11.88 -59.67 -33.80
CA HIS A 239 -10.51 -59.88 -34.27
C HIS A 239 -10.33 -60.02 -35.81
N ARG A 240 -9.30 -59.36 -36.37
CA ARG A 240 -8.70 -59.66 -37.70
C ARG A 240 -7.31 -60.28 -37.46
N LEU A 241 -6.96 -61.33 -38.20
CA LEU A 241 -5.64 -61.97 -38.16
C LEU A 241 -4.64 -61.25 -39.11
N PRO A 242 -3.32 -61.28 -38.85
CA PRO A 242 -2.30 -60.68 -39.71
C PRO A 242 -1.92 -61.58 -40.91
N ASP A 243 -1.54 -60.95 -42.03
CA ASP A 243 -1.12 -61.61 -43.27
C ASP A 243 0.37 -62.03 -43.25
N ALA A 244 0.71 -63.04 -44.06
CA ALA A 244 1.92 -63.87 -43.99
C ALA A 244 3.18 -63.32 -44.70
N GLU A 245 3.37 -62.00 -44.78
CA GLU A 245 4.54 -61.40 -45.48
C GLU A 245 5.54 -60.68 -44.57
N GLU A 246 5.36 -60.67 -43.25
CA GLU A 246 6.31 -60.04 -42.29
C GLU A 246 7.09 -61.05 -41.44
N MET A 247 7.22 -62.28 -41.93
CA MET A 247 7.87 -63.37 -41.21
C MET A 247 9.33 -63.53 -41.68
N GLU A 248 10.20 -62.57 -41.39
CA GLU A 248 11.65 -62.81 -41.29
C GLU A 248 12.42 -61.63 -40.65
N ALA A 249 13.37 -62.00 -39.77
CA ALA A 249 14.44 -61.22 -39.15
C ALA A 249 14.23 -60.54 -37.78
N ASP A 250 14.73 -61.27 -36.77
CA ASP A 250 15.46 -60.87 -35.55
C ASP A 250 14.75 -60.22 -34.34
N GLY A 251 14.83 -60.97 -33.22
CA GLY A 251 14.34 -60.62 -31.88
C GLY A 251 15.28 -59.74 -31.05
N PRO A 252 14.92 -59.46 -29.79
CA PRO A 252 15.43 -60.30 -28.70
C PRO A 252 14.42 -60.63 -27.58
N LEU A 253 14.84 -61.59 -26.75
CA LEU A 253 14.13 -62.35 -25.72
C LEU A 253 13.52 -61.52 -24.57
N ALA A 254 12.42 -62.09 -24.05
CA ALA A 254 11.56 -61.63 -22.97
C ALA A 254 12.16 -61.69 -21.57
N ALA A 255 11.66 -60.83 -20.68
CA ALA A 255 11.64 -61.05 -19.23
C ALA A 255 10.17 -61.04 -18.75
N PRO A 256 9.71 -62.03 -17.96
CA PRO A 256 8.30 -62.11 -17.57
C PRO A 256 8.02 -61.27 -16.31
N MET A 257 6.95 -60.47 -16.37
CA MET A 257 6.34 -59.81 -15.21
C MET A 257 5.07 -60.62 -14.83
N GLN A 258 5.00 -61.11 -13.60
CA GLN A 258 3.80 -61.77 -13.06
C GLN A 258 3.01 -60.84 -12.11
N PRO A 259 1.68 -61.03 -11.99
CA PRO A 259 0.76 -60.02 -11.48
C PRO A 259 0.50 -60.16 -9.98
N GLN A 260 0.28 -59.01 -9.34
CA GLN A 260 0.02 -58.85 -7.91
C GLN A 260 -1.48 -59.10 -7.60
N ALA A 261 -1.75 -60.04 -6.70
CA ALA A 261 -3.09 -60.35 -6.21
C ALA A 261 -3.31 -59.82 -4.77
N ALA A 262 -4.59 -59.57 -4.49
CA ALA A 262 -5.22 -58.84 -3.41
C ALA A 262 -4.81 -59.18 -1.96
N PHE A 263 -4.89 -58.15 -1.11
CA PHE A 263 -4.72 -58.18 0.34
C PHE A 263 -6.07 -58.42 1.04
N ALA A 264 -6.09 -59.34 2.02
CA ALA A 264 -7.15 -59.56 2.99
C ALA A 264 -6.53 -60.17 4.28
N PRO A 265 -7.20 -60.08 5.45
CA PRO A 265 -6.62 -59.50 6.67
C PRO A 265 -5.97 -60.50 7.63
N ALA A 266 -5.16 -59.97 8.55
CA ALA A 266 -4.44 -60.70 9.59
C ALA A 266 -5.36 -61.11 10.75
N ALA A 267 -5.19 -62.35 11.20
CA ALA A 267 -5.75 -62.95 12.40
C ALA A 267 -4.63 -63.34 13.37
N ASP A 268 -5.01 -63.42 14.64
CA ASP A 268 -4.20 -63.50 15.86
C ASP A 268 -3.68 -64.93 16.16
N ALA A 269 -2.54 -65.05 16.87
CA ALA A 269 -2.09 -66.15 17.78
C ALA A 269 -0.56 -66.03 18.01
N SER A 270 -0.08 -65.70 19.23
CA SER A 270 0.53 -66.62 20.25
C SER A 270 1.59 -67.58 19.67
N ASP A 271 2.80 -67.76 20.21
CA ASP A 271 3.16 -67.95 21.62
C ASP A 271 4.70 -67.95 21.78
N ASP A 272 5.15 -68.08 23.04
CA ASP A 272 6.49 -68.48 23.53
C ASP A 272 7.56 -67.39 23.72
N ALA A 273 8.37 -67.34 24.79
CA ALA A 273 8.36 -67.90 26.14
C ALA A 273 9.60 -67.31 26.85
N ASP A 274 9.48 -67.09 28.17
CA ASP A 274 10.50 -67.14 29.22
C ASP A 274 11.70 -66.17 29.24
N ALA A 275 11.78 -65.35 30.31
CA ALA A 275 12.88 -65.39 31.30
C ALA A 275 12.85 -64.20 32.30
N TYR A 276 12.55 -64.51 33.58
CA TYR A 276 13.06 -63.96 34.86
C TYR A 276 13.00 -62.42 35.11
N ALA A 277 12.15 -61.86 35.98
CA ALA A 277 12.00 -61.96 37.45
C ALA A 277 12.58 -60.74 38.19
N ASP A 278 11.74 -60.11 39.03
CA ASP A 278 11.97 -59.27 40.24
C ASP A 278 12.99 -58.10 40.17
N GLU A 279 12.75 -56.87 40.64
CA GLU A 279 12.06 -56.39 41.84
C GLU A 279 11.49 -54.97 41.66
N ALA A 280 10.54 -54.65 42.54
CA ALA A 280 9.75 -53.43 42.61
C ALA A 280 10.41 -52.26 43.39
N ASP A 281 9.96 -51.05 43.03
CA ASP A 281 9.63 -49.91 43.88
C ASP A 281 10.63 -49.32 44.90
N ALA A 282 11.01 -48.06 44.64
CA ALA A 282 11.23 -47.03 45.67
C ALA A 282 10.93 -45.60 45.15
N TYR A 283 9.67 -45.15 45.34
CA TYR A 283 9.19 -43.86 45.87
C TYR A 283 10.18 -42.65 45.89
N THR A 284 9.85 -41.44 45.39
CA THR A 284 9.05 -40.39 46.10
C THR A 284 8.65 -39.22 45.16
N PRO A 285 7.41 -38.69 45.19
CA PRO A 285 7.03 -37.42 44.54
C PRO A 285 7.19 -36.18 45.46
N PRO A 286 7.43 -34.96 44.92
CA PRO A 286 7.85 -33.79 45.70
C PRO A 286 6.66 -32.91 46.13
N TRP A 287 6.11 -33.14 47.32
CA TRP A 287 5.37 -32.14 48.09
C TRP A 287 5.40 -32.50 49.59
N GLU A 288 6.48 -32.11 50.26
CA GLU A 288 6.78 -32.05 51.73
C GLU A 288 8.32 -31.95 51.73
N ASP A 289 9.01 -30.82 51.93
CA ASP A 289 8.82 -29.63 52.77
C ASP A 289 9.29 -28.32 52.08
#